data_AF-G9GZV8-F1
#
_entry.id   AF-G9GZV8-F1
#
_cell.length_a   1.000
_cell.length_b   1.000
_cell.length_c   1.000
_cell.angle_alpha   90.00
_cell.angle_beta   90.00
_cell.angle_gamma   90.00
#
_symmetry.space_group_name_H-M   'P 1'
#
loop_
_entity.id
_entity.type
_entity.pdbx_description
1 polymer ?
#
loop_
_entity_poly.entity_id
_entity_poly.type
_entity_poly.pdbx_seq_one_letter_code
_entity_poly.pdbx_strand_id
1 'polypeptide(L)' 'FTGKPVDGYLVNRIVGTRALCAALGRAQERASPMGSA' A
#
# COMPACT_ATOMS: atom_id res chain seq x y z
N PHE A 1 -13.66 9.32 -4.55
CA PHE A 1 -13.58 10.65 -5.17
C PHE A 1 -13.95 10.64 -6.66
N THR A 2 -13.64 9.59 -7.43
CA THR A 2 -14.06 9.48 -8.86
C THR A 2 -15.39 8.75 -9.09
N GLY A 3 -15.82 7.88 -8.15
CA GLY A 3 -17.03 7.06 -8.31
C GLY A 3 -16.90 5.90 -9.30
N LYS A 4 -15.75 5.75 -9.95
CA LYS A 4 -15.44 4.71 -10.96
C LYS A 4 -13.96 4.34 -10.93
N PRO A 5 -13.57 3.15 -11.44
CA PRO A 5 -12.17 2.79 -11.61
C PRO A 5 -11.41 3.86 -12.39
N VAL A 6 -10.17 4.10 -11.99
CA VAL A 6 -9.31 5.09 -12.64
C VAL A 6 -8.59 4.41 -13.79
N ASP A 7 -8.61 5.04 -14.96
CA ASP A 7 -7.92 4.53 -16.14
C ASP A 7 -6.41 4.33 -15.86
N GLY A 8 -5.85 3.25 -16.38
CA GLY A 8 -4.46 2.84 -16.14
C GLY A 8 -4.23 2.04 -14.86
N TYR A 9 -5.18 2.03 -13.92
CA TYR A 9 -5.14 1.15 -12.73
C TYR A 9 -5.90 -0.15 -12.99
N LEU A 10 -5.27 -1.03 -13.76
CA LEU A 10 -5.89 -2.27 -14.24
C LEU A 10 -6.05 -3.35 -13.17
N VAL A 11 -5.33 -3.22 -12.05
CA VAL A 11 -5.28 -4.22 -10.98
C VAL A 11 -5.49 -3.59 -9.61
N ASN A 12 -6.13 -4.33 -8.73
CA ASN A 12 -6.28 -3.94 -7.33
C ASN A 12 -5.01 -4.28 -6.52
N ARG A 13 -3.91 -3.60 -6.83
CA ARG A 13 -2.61 -3.75 -6.15
C ARG A 13 -1.91 -2.39 -6.05
N ILE A 14 -1.12 -2.21 -4.99
CA ILE A 14 -0.21 -1.06 -4.87
C ILE A 14 1.07 -1.39 -5.63
N VAL A 15 1.42 -0.57 -6.62
CA VAL A 15 2.65 -0.70 -7.42
C VAL A 15 3.66 0.36 -6.97
N GLY A 16 4.95 0.01 -6.97
CA GLY A 16 6.00 0.92 -6.55
C GLY A 16 7.40 0.43 -6.89
N THR A 17 8.40 1.27 -6.63
CA THR A 17 9.80 0.87 -6.77
C THR A 17 10.21 -0.10 -5.66
N ARG A 18 11.28 -0.86 -5.87
CA ARG A 18 11.85 -1.71 -4.80
C ARG A 18 12.24 -0.91 -3.56
N ALA A 19 12.69 0.33 -3.74
CA ALA A 19 13.00 1.24 -2.65
C ALA A 19 11.74 1.59 -1.84
N LEU A 20 10.60 1.82 -2.50
CA LEU A 20 9.31 2.04 -1.82
C LEU A 20 8.91 0.80 -1.02
N CYS A 21 9.02 -0.40 -1.60
CA CYS A 21 8.69 -1.64 -0.89
C CYS A 21 9.54 -1.82 0.38
N ALA A 22 10.85 -1.57 0.30
CA ALA A 22 11.73 -1.65 1.46
C ALA A 22 11.41 -0.60 2.53
N ALA A 23 11.01 0.60 2.13
CA ALA A 23 10.60 1.66 3.06
C ALA A 23 9.29 1.31 3.77
N LEU A 24 8.31 0.75 3.05
CA LEU A 24 7.04 0.29 3.61
C LEU A 24 7.25 -0.85 4.62
N GLY A 25 8.13 -1.81 4.34
CA GLY A 25 8.48 -2.86 5.29
C GLY A 25 9.01 -2.31 6.61
N ARG A 26 9.97 -1.38 6.56
CA ARG A 26 10.48 -0.70 7.77
C ARG A 26 9.43 0.12 8.50
N ALA A 27 8.50 0.74 7.76
CA ALA A 27 7.40 1.47 8.37
C ALA A 27 6.42 0.52 9.08
N GLN A 28 6.14 -0.65 8.50
CA GLN A 28 5.29 -1.67 9.10
C GLN A 28 5.91 -2.25 10.38
N GLU A 29 7.21 -2.51 10.41
CA GLU A 29 7.93 -2.97 11.61
C GLU A 29 7.81 -2.00 12.79
N ARG A 30 7.75 -0.69 12.50
CA ARG A 30 7.63 0.37 13.50
C ARG A 30 6.18 0.69 13.86
N ALA A 31 5.23 0.25 13.04
CA ALA A 31 3.83 0.42 13.33
C ALA A 31 3.42 -0.63 14.37
N SER A 32 2.96 -0.17 15.54
CA SER A 32 2.32 -1.08 16.48
C SER A 32 1.08 -1.69 15.81
N PRO A 33 0.89 -3.03 15.86
CA PRO A 33 -0.32 -3.65 15.35
C PRO A 33 -1.50 -3.11 16.17
N MET A 34 -2.36 -2.34 15.52
CA MET A 34 -3.53 -1.71 16.14
C MET A 34 -4.77 -2.60 16.14
N GLY A 35 -4.62 -3.88 15.78
CA GLY A 35 -5.70 -4.87 15.76
C GLY A 35 -5.36 -6.08 16.63
N SER A 36 -5.86 -6.07 17.87
CA SER A 36 -6.18 -7.30 18.59
C SER A 36 -7.57 -7.79 18.15
N ALA A 37 -7.74 -9.11 18.08
CA ALA A 37 -8.92 -9.83 17.60
C ALA A 37 -10.26 -9.36 18.18
#